data_AF-A0A1B6AQI7-F1
#
_entry.id   AF-A0A1B6AQI7-F1
#
_cell.length_a   1.000
_cell.length_b   1.000
_cell.length_c   1.000
_cell.angle_alpha   90.00
_cell.angle_beta   90.00
_cell.angle_gamma   90.00
#
_symmetry.space_group_name_H-M   'P 1'
#
loop_
_entity.id
_entity.type
_entity.pdbx_description
1 polymer ?
#
loop_
_entity_poly.entity_id
_entity_poly.type
_entity_poly.pdbx_seq_one_letter_code
_entity_poly.pdbx_strand_id
1 'polypeptide(L)'
;MLVFPNGGFLRKGDEGWEVWCATCQSLDELAESTDFDPENLELPTVPPSGCATTVDLRVLGMTRACWKCRKDTLCLIGLYPDRPSHGYVGLHTTDNEKTMALCQLLVQRMGRTDLAAGVKSRYSRTMRERQLANGCWHCDALQGNFPVHEEALGRVAAGGVNGLDTLLVAICPVLEWQTVVYDFAGGVIAI
;
A
#
# COMPACT_ATOMS: atom_id res chain seq x y z
N MET A 1 10.19 28.88 -1.97
CA MET A 1 8.72 29.00 -1.97
C MET A 1 8.17 27.69 -1.42
N LEU A 2 7.28 27.78 -0.44
CA LEU A 2 7.00 26.79 0.60
C LEU A 2 6.39 25.50 0.04
N VAL A 3 6.98 24.37 0.40
CA VAL A 3 6.39 23.03 0.24
C VAL A 3 5.35 22.86 1.35
N PHE A 4 4.09 22.71 0.98
CA PHE A 4 3.01 22.45 1.92
C PHE A 4 3.19 21.05 2.54
N PRO A 5 2.78 20.86 3.81
CA PRO A 5 2.74 19.53 4.42
C PRO A 5 1.78 18.67 3.59
N ASN A 6 2.14 17.39 3.40
CA ASN A 6 1.35 16.33 2.76
C ASN A 6 1.85 15.86 1.38
N GLY A 7 3.19 15.74 1.25
CA GLY A 7 3.87 14.60 0.61
C GLY A 7 4.66 14.85 -0.69
N GLY A 8 5.78 14.10 -0.83
CA GLY A 8 6.58 13.86 -2.04
C GLY A 8 7.75 12.88 -1.79
N PHE A 9 8.19 12.11 -2.78
CA PHE A 9 9.34 11.18 -2.72
C PHE A 9 10.43 11.54 -3.74
N LEU A 10 11.62 10.94 -3.67
CA LEU A 10 12.72 11.24 -4.60
C LEU A 10 12.92 10.18 -5.69
N ARG A 11 13.30 10.66 -6.87
CA ARG A 11 13.81 9.95 -8.05
C ARG A 11 15.21 10.52 -8.40
N LYS A 12 15.97 9.90 -9.30
CA LYS A 12 17.10 10.52 -10.02
C LYS A 12 16.72 10.75 -11.49
N GLY A 13 16.86 11.98 -11.96
CA GLY A 13 16.75 12.38 -13.37
C GLY A 13 18.11 12.65 -14.01
N ASP A 14 18.08 13.19 -15.23
CA ASP A 14 19.22 13.17 -16.16
C ASP A 14 20.45 13.98 -15.69
N GLU A 15 20.28 14.93 -14.77
CA GLU A 15 21.35 15.73 -14.14
C GLU A 15 21.55 15.46 -12.63
N GLY A 16 20.75 14.59 -11.97
CA GLY A 16 20.81 14.40 -10.51
C GLY A 16 19.50 13.90 -9.87
N TRP A 17 19.38 13.93 -8.54
CA TRP A 17 18.16 13.47 -7.83
C TRP A 17 17.00 14.50 -7.90
N GLU A 18 15.80 14.09 -8.31
CA GLU A 18 14.56 14.87 -8.48
C GLU A 18 13.47 14.51 -7.47
N VAL A 19 12.65 15.46 -7.03
CA VAL A 19 11.57 15.24 -6.04
C VAL A 19 10.21 15.28 -6.71
N TRP A 20 9.49 14.19 -6.51
CA TRP A 20 8.25 13.77 -7.12
C TRP A 20 7.09 14.02 -6.12
N CYS A 21 6.09 14.87 -6.47
CA CYS A 21 4.96 15.26 -5.58
C CYS A 21 4.12 14.04 -5.12
N ALA A 22 3.73 13.95 -3.85
CA ALA A 22 2.90 12.80 -3.44
C ALA A 22 1.46 12.90 -3.93
N THR A 23 1.00 14.10 -4.37
CA THR A 23 -0.38 14.37 -4.79
C THR A 23 -0.64 14.92 -6.21
N CYS A 24 0.29 15.55 -6.93
CA CYS A 24 -0.05 16.08 -8.27
C CYS A 24 1.04 16.07 -9.33
N GLN A 25 2.24 15.57 -9.05
CA GLN A 25 3.45 15.87 -9.81
C GLN A 25 3.28 15.85 -11.31
N SER A 26 3.11 17.04 -11.87
CA SER A 26 3.09 17.22 -13.31
C SER A 26 4.25 18.13 -13.70
N LEU A 27 5.08 17.75 -14.68
CA LEU A 27 5.07 16.47 -15.40
C LEU A 27 6.32 16.29 -16.27
N ASP A 28 6.36 15.12 -16.92
CA ASP A 28 7.18 14.76 -18.09
C ASP A 28 8.68 14.64 -17.79
N GLU A 29 9.35 13.54 -18.09
CA GLU A 29 9.18 12.62 -19.22
C GLU A 29 9.18 11.15 -18.77
N LEU A 30 8.59 10.30 -19.63
CA LEU A 30 8.61 8.85 -19.56
C LEU A 30 9.95 8.34 -18.96
N ALA A 31 9.92 7.81 -17.74
CA ALA A 31 10.91 6.80 -17.42
C ALA A 31 10.53 5.59 -18.28
N GLU A 32 11.22 5.41 -19.40
CA GLU A 32 11.08 4.19 -20.17
C GLU A 32 11.41 3.02 -19.24
N SER A 33 10.68 1.90 -19.36
CA SER A 33 10.84 0.72 -18.49
C SER A 33 12.26 0.14 -18.46
N THR A 34 13.16 0.66 -19.31
CA THR A 34 14.55 0.27 -19.50
C THR A 34 15.56 1.08 -18.67
N ASP A 35 15.17 2.20 -18.05
CA ASP A 35 16.08 3.06 -17.24
C ASP A 35 16.17 2.68 -15.76
N PHE A 36 15.39 1.68 -15.34
CA PHE A 36 15.28 1.28 -13.96
C PHE A 36 15.84 -0.14 -13.77
N ASP A 37 16.96 -0.25 -13.06
CA ASP A 37 17.50 -1.53 -12.62
C ASP A 37 17.00 -1.83 -11.19
N PRO A 38 15.94 -2.66 -11.03
CA PRO A 38 15.36 -2.99 -9.73
C PRO A 38 16.34 -3.76 -8.83
N GLU A 39 17.34 -4.43 -9.41
CA GLU A 39 18.29 -5.23 -8.64
C GLU A 39 19.41 -4.38 -8.02
N ASN A 40 19.60 -3.15 -8.51
CA ASN A 40 20.65 -2.23 -8.08
C ASN A 40 20.13 -0.89 -7.50
N LEU A 41 18.83 -0.80 -7.19
CA LEU A 41 18.29 0.42 -6.58
C LEU A 41 18.68 0.50 -5.09
N GLU A 42 19.69 1.33 -4.78
CA GLU A 42 19.96 1.74 -3.41
C GLU A 42 18.98 2.82 -2.95
N LEU A 43 18.10 2.46 -2.01
CA LEU A 43 17.20 3.43 -1.38
C LEU A 43 17.98 4.37 -0.45
N PRO A 44 17.72 5.69 -0.48
CA PRO A 44 18.33 6.61 0.45
C PRO A 44 17.93 6.25 1.89
N THR A 45 18.90 6.23 2.80
CA THR A 45 18.67 5.90 4.23
C THR A 45 18.14 7.09 5.04
N VAL A 46 18.16 8.29 4.45
CA VAL A 46 17.63 9.53 5.03
C VAL A 46 16.93 10.29 3.91
N PRO A 47 15.76 10.91 4.15
CA PRO A 47 15.15 11.80 3.16
C PRO A 47 16.10 12.97 2.83
N PRO A 48 16.47 13.18 1.55
CA PRO A 48 17.13 14.37 1.05
C PRO A 48 16.54 15.68 1.56
N SER A 49 17.41 16.68 1.72
CA SER A 49 17.04 18.00 2.20
C SER A 49 15.93 18.62 1.35
N GLY A 50 14.87 19.12 2.00
CA GLY A 50 13.70 19.72 1.34
C GLY A 50 12.54 18.74 1.10
N CYS A 51 12.72 17.45 1.35
CA CYS A 51 11.64 16.47 1.26
C CYS A 51 10.82 16.37 2.55
N ALA A 52 9.53 16.05 2.41
CA ALA A 52 8.72 15.67 3.56
C ALA A 52 9.27 14.37 4.16
N THR A 53 9.29 14.30 5.49
CA THR A 53 9.74 13.09 6.20
C THR A 53 8.62 12.06 6.37
N THR A 54 7.37 12.47 6.09
CA THR A 54 6.16 11.64 6.24
C THR A 54 5.20 11.84 5.06
N VAL A 55 4.36 10.84 4.83
CA VAL A 55 3.25 10.83 3.88
C VAL A 55 1.99 10.33 4.58
N ASP A 56 0.84 10.94 4.27
CA ASP A 56 -0.45 10.48 4.76
C ASP A 56 -0.96 9.37 3.84
N LEU A 57 -1.17 8.18 4.40
CA LEU A 57 -1.66 7.01 3.68
C LEU A 57 -3.06 6.63 4.16
N ARG A 58 -3.98 6.46 3.21
CA ARG A 58 -5.24 5.75 3.43
C ARG A 58 -4.94 4.28 3.60
N VAL A 59 -5.34 3.72 4.74
CA VAL A 59 -5.44 2.28 4.92
C VAL A 59 -6.81 1.86 4.41
N LEU A 60 -6.82 1.09 3.32
CA LEU A 60 -8.04 0.67 2.64
C LEU A 60 -8.50 -0.71 3.11
N GLY A 61 -9.80 -0.87 3.20
CA GLY A 61 -10.45 -2.11 3.59
C GLY A 61 -11.65 -2.44 2.71
N MET A 62 -12.17 -3.64 2.94
CA MET A 62 -13.34 -4.15 2.23
C MET A 62 -14.04 -5.18 3.10
N THR A 63 -15.35 -5.03 3.23
CA THR A 63 -16.19 -6.05 3.89
C THR A 63 -16.63 -7.11 2.87
N ARG A 64 -16.50 -8.38 3.24
CA ARG A 64 -16.95 -9.54 2.44
C ARG A 64 -17.50 -10.66 3.33
N ALA A 65 -18.31 -11.53 2.75
CA ALA A 65 -18.80 -12.72 3.44
C ALA A 65 -17.69 -13.78 3.58
N CYS A 66 -17.42 -14.25 4.80
CA CYS A 66 -16.44 -15.30 5.04
C CYS A 66 -16.83 -16.61 4.32
N TRP A 67 -15.90 -17.21 3.57
CA TRP A 67 -16.17 -18.48 2.88
C TRP A 67 -16.55 -19.64 3.84
N LYS A 68 -16.06 -19.61 5.08
CA LYS A 68 -16.29 -20.67 6.08
C LYS A 68 -17.56 -20.45 6.90
N CYS A 69 -17.68 -19.31 7.59
CA CYS A 69 -18.81 -19.06 8.50
C CYS A 69 -19.90 -18.16 7.93
N ARG A 70 -19.72 -17.66 6.69
CA ARG A 70 -20.66 -16.80 5.93
C ARG A 70 -20.99 -15.44 6.54
N LYS A 71 -20.58 -15.17 7.78
CA LYS A 71 -20.64 -13.84 8.41
C LYS A 71 -19.70 -12.86 7.72
N ASP A 72 -20.12 -11.60 7.68
CA ASP A 72 -19.32 -10.50 7.16
C ASP A 72 -18.05 -10.30 7.99
N THR A 73 -16.95 -10.11 7.29
CA THR A 73 -15.64 -9.84 7.87
C THR A 73 -14.96 -8.74 7.08
N LEU A 74 -14.26 -7.86 7.79
CA LEU A 74 -13.45 -6.82 7.18
C LEU A 74 -12.07 -7.37 6.85
N CYS A 75 -11.60 -7.12 5.64
CA CYS A 75 -10.24 -7.40 5.18
C CYS A 75 -9.51 -6.08 4.94
N LEU A 76 -8.23 -6.01 5.34
CA LEU A 76 -7.32 -4.98 4.83
C LEU A 76 -7.01 -5.29 3.37
N ILE A 77 -7.04 -4.26 2.53
CA ILE A 77 -6.85 -4.38 1.08
C ILE A 77 -5.53 -3.77 0.63
N GLY A 78 -5.14 -2.61 1.18
CA GLY A 78 -3.97 -1.93 0.69
C GLY A 78 -3.75 -0.54 1.26
N LEU A 79 -2.72 0.10 0.73
CA LEU A 79 -2.32 1.48 1.01
C LEU A 79 -2.44 2.30 -0.25
N TYR A 80 -2.94 3.51 -0.07
CA TYR A 80 -3.02 4.51 -1.12
C TYR A 80 -2.74 5.89 -0.50
N PRO A 81 -1.99 6.79 -1.17
CA PRO A 81 -1.80 8.13 -0.66
C PRO A 81 -3.14 8.85 -0.44
N ASP A 82 -3.33 9.49 0.70
CA ASP A 82 -4.55 10.27 1.00
C ASP A 82 -4.75 11.40 -0.01
N ARG A 83 -3.62 11.97 -0.41
CA ARG A 83 -3.50 12.95 -1.46
C ARG A 83 -2.57 12.31 -2.49
N PRO A 84 -3.09 11.72 -3.59
CA PRO A 84 -2.31 10.97 -4.59
C PRO A 84 -1.98 11.81 -5.81
N SER A 85 -0.76 11.66 -6.35
CA SER A 85 -0.28 12.12 -7.66
C SER A 85 -1.32 12.53 -8.70
N HIS A 86 -1.09 13.54 -9.52
CA HIS A 86 -1.81 13.69 -10.76
C HIS A 86 -1.21 12.61 -11.64
N GLY A 87 -2.05 11.67 -12.07
CA GLY A 87 -1.59 10.46 -12.73
C GLY A 87 -1.00 9.39 -11.79
N TYR A 88 -1.06 9.53 -10.45
CA TYR A 88 -0.75 8.40 -9.58
C TYR A 88 -1.90 7.41 -9.55
N VAL A 89 -1.61 6.23 -10.06
CA VAL A 89 -2.59 5.16 -10.25
C VAL A 89 -2.28 3.94 -9.38
N GLY A 90 -1.23 3.95 -8.57
CA GLY A 90 -0.76 2.76 -7.85
C GLY A 90 -1.52 2.50 -6.54
N LEU A 91 -2.50 1.61 -6.53
CA LEU A 91 -2.97 1.00 -5.28
C LEU A 91 -2.04 -0.14 -4.89
N HIS A 92 -1.28 0.02 -3.81
CA HIS A 92 -0.45 -1.05 -3.26
C HIS A 92 -1.32 -1.95 -2.38
N THR A 93 -1.50 -3.20 -2.78
CA THR A 93 -2.39 -4.16 -2.13
C THR A 93 -1.64 -5.07 -1.16
N THR A 94 -2.38 -5.63 -0.21
CA THR A 94 -1.89 -6.57 0.79
C THR A 94 -1.64 -7.99 0.23
N ASP A 95 -1.75 -8.19 -1.09
CA ASP A 95 -1.21 -9.40 -1.71
C ASP A 95 0.32 -9.44 -1.61
N ASN A 96 0.93 -8.25 -1.55
CA ASN A 96 2.33 -8.05 -1.19
C ASN A 96 2.51 -8.09 0.35
N GLU A 97 3.50 -8.87 0.82
CA GLU A 97 3.77 -9.04 2.25
C GLU A 97 4.23 -7.75 2.94
N LYS A 98 5.09 -6.93 2.30
CA LYS A 98 5.55 -5.66 2.86
C LYS A 98 4.38 -4.68 2.99
N THR A 99 3.49 -4.63 2.00
CA THR A 99 2.28 -3.83 2.08
C THR A 99 1.38 -4.29 3.22
N MET A 100 1.17 -5.61 3.38
CA MET A 100 0.38 -6.16 4.49
C MET A 100 1.00 -5.81 5.86
N ALA A 101 2.32 -5.96 5.99
CA ALA A 101 3.04 -5.62 7.21
C ALA A 101 2.93 -4.12 7.54
N LEU A 102 3.09 -3.24 6.54
CA LEU A 102 2.95 -1.80 6.73
C LEU A 102 1.51 -1.41 7.08
N CYS A 103 0.51 -1.98 6.40
CA CYS A 103 -0.91 -1.84 6.77
C CYS A 103 -1.13 -2.18 8.24
N GLN A 104 -0.66 -3.35 8.69
CA GLN A 104 -0.80 -3.81 10.07
C GLN A 104 -0.11 -2.86 11.06
N LEU A 105 1.10 -2.41 10.74
CA LEU A 105 1.86 -1.47 11.57
C LEU A 105 1.13 -0.13 11.71
N LEU A 106 0.60 0.42 10.62
CA LEU A 106 -0.10 1.71 10.63
C LEU A 106 -1.40 1.63 11.44
N VAL A 107 -2.21 0.56 11.29
CA VAL A 107 -3.42 0.41 12.11
C VAL A 107 -3.09 0.24 13.59
N GLN A 108 -1.99 -0.44 13.94
CA GLN A 108 -1.53 -0.56 15.32
C GLN A 108 -1.09 0.80 15.91
N ARG A 109 -0.30 1.58 15.15
CA ARG A 109 0.15 2.92 15.57
C ARG A 109 -1.02 3.88 15.80
N MET A 110 -2.11 3.71 15.05
CA MET A 110 -3.33 4.49 15.21
C MET A 110 -4.28 3.96 16.30
N GLY A 111 -3.86 2.96 17.08
CA GLY A 111 -4.65 2.39 18.18
C GLY A 111 -5.80 1.47 17.72
N ARG A 112 -5.87 1.12 16.43
CA ARG A 112 -6.88 0.22 15.85
C ARG A 112 -6.45 -1.24 15.98
N THR A 113 -6.31 -1.69 17.22
CA THR A 113 -5.92 -3.07 17.55
C THR A 113 -6.96 -4.10 17.08
N ASP A 114 -8.22 -3.68 16.94
CA ASP A 114 -9.31 -4.45 16.33
C ASP A 114 -8.98 -4.82 14.87
N LEU A 115 -8.55 -3.85 14.07
CA LEU A 115 -8.13 -4.07 12.68
C LEU A 115 -6.86 -4.91 12.61
N ALA A 116 -5.87 -4.59 13.46
CA ALA A 116 -4.60 -5.30 13.52
C ALA A 116 -4.76 -6.79 13.85
N ALA A 117 -5.69 -7.11 14.76
CA ALA A 117 -5.98 -8.48 15.17
C ALA A 117 -6.61 -9.33 14.06
N GLY A 118 -7.21 -8.69 13.05
CA GLY A 118 -7.72 -9.35 11.84
C GLY A 118 -6.62 -9.85 10.91
N VAL A 119 -5.37 -9.39 11.06
CA VAL A 119 -4.21 -9.83 10.27
C VAL A 119 -3.32 -10.71 11.14
N LYS A 120 -3.03 -11.94 10.68
CA LYS A 120 -2.22 -12.88 11.46
C LYS A 120 -1.23 -13.64 10.59
N SER A 121 -0.05 -13.93 11.17
CA SER A 121 0.91 -14.86 10.56
C SER A 121 0.34 -16.28 10.58
N ARG A 122 0.25 -16.90 9.41
CA ARG A 122 -0.27 -18.27 9.24
C ARG A 122 0.51 -18.99 8.15
N TYR A 123 0.69 -20.29 8.34
CA TYR A 123 1.28 -21.14 7.31
C TYR A 123 0.27 -21.38 6.18
N SER A 124 0.59 -20.91 4.99
CA SER A 124 -0.13 -21.19 3.76
C SER A 124 0.31 -22.56 3.24
N ARG A 125 -0.62 -23.53 3.19
CA ARG A 125 -0.32 -24.85 2.60
C ARG A 125 -0.01 -24.75 1.10
N THR A 126 -0.63 -23.80 0.42
CA THR A 126 -0.46 -23.58 -1.02
C THR A 126 0.91 -22.99 -1.33
N MET A 127 1.33 -21.96 -0.58
CA MET A 127 2.62 -21.29 -0.79
C MET A 127 3.78 -21.96 -0.01
N ARG A 128 3.46 -22.90 0.89
CA ARG A 128 4.42 -23.62 1.76
C ARG A 128 5.29 -22.72 2.64
N GLU A 129 4.75 -21.56 3.02
CA GLU A 129 5.43 -20.58 3.85
C GLU A 129 4.47 -19.91 4.83
N ARG A 130 5.01 -19.23 5.84
CA ARG A 130 4.23 -18.40 6.75
C ARG A 130 4.09 -17.01 6.16
N GLN A 131 2.86 -16.55 6.01
CA GLN A 131 2.56 -15.22 5.48
C GLN A 131 1.59 -14.50 6.43
N LEU A 132 1.65 -13.17 6.43
CA LEU A 132 0.58 -12.34 6.98
C LEU A 132 -0.63 -12.42 6.04
N ALA A 133 -1.80 -12.71 6.62
CA ALA A 133 -3.03 -12.83 5.87
C ALA A 133 -4.23 -12.32 6.65
N ASN A 134 -5.25 -11.87 5.92
CA ASN A 134 -6.55 -11.53 6.47
C ASN A 134 -7.24 -12.78 7.05
N GLY A 135 -7.73 -12.67 8.27
CA GLY A 135 -8.52 -13.67 8.98
C GLY A 135 -9.95 -13.19 9.22
N CYS A 136 -10.89 -14.14 9.25
CA CYS A 136 -12.26 -13.85 9.62
C CYS A 136 -12.37 -13.43 11.08
N TRP A 137 -13.03 -12.31 11.35
CA TRP A 137 -13.22 -11.78 12.71
C TRP A 137 -14.06 -12.68 13.62
N HIS A 138 -14.84 -13.60 13.04
CA HIS A 138 -15.77 -14.47 13.77
C HIS A 138 -15.24 -15.89 13.99
N CYS A 139 -14.50 -16.44 13.03
CA CYS A 139 -14.09 -17.85 13.04
C CYS A 139 -12.61 -18.08 12.77
N ASP A 140 -11.83 -17.00 12.61
CA ASP A 140 -10.39 -17.01 12.32
C ASP A 140 -9.99 -17.72 11.01
N ALA A 141 -10.94 -18.05 10.15
CA ALA A 141 -10.65 -18.64 8.85
C ALA A 141 -9.88 -17.65 7.98
N LEU A 142 -8.76 -18.13 7.41
CA LEU A 142 -7.99 -17.38 6.42
C LEU A 142 -8.87 -16.98 5.24
N GLN A 143 -8.91 -15.70 4.89
CA GLN A 143 -9.61 -15.23 3.70
C GLN A 143 -8.77 -15.44 2.43
N GLY A 144 -7.44 -15.59 2.59
CA GLY A 144 -6.48 -15.72 1.50
C GLY A 144 -6.16 -14.36 0.87
N ASN A 145 -4.89 -14.14 0.51
CA ASN A 145 -4.48 -12.87 -0.08
C ASN A 145 -5.01 -12.74 -1.52
N PHE A 146 -4.85 -13.78 -2.35
CA PHE A 146 -5.34 -13.82 -3.73
C PHE A 146 -6.87 -13.60 -3.87
N PRO A 147 -7.76 -14.34 -3.18
CA PRO A 147 -9.20 -14.11 -3.32
C PRO A 147 -9.67 -12.76 -2.78
N VAL A 148 -8.90 -12.14 -1.88
CA VAL A 148 -9.17 -10.78 -1.37
C VAL A 148 -8.71 -9.76 -2.41
N HIS A 149 -7.55 -9.96 -3.01
CA HIS A 149 -7.02 -9.15 -4.09
C HIS A 149 -7.92 -9.14 -5.33
N GLU A 150 -8.40 -10.30 -5.81
CA GLU A 150 -9.30 -10.37 -6.97
C GLU A 150 -10.61 -9.60 -6.76
N GLU A 151 -11.23 -9.74 -5.57
CA GLU A 151 -12.46 -9.01 -5.26
C GLU A 151 -12.20 -7.49 -5.15
N ALA A 152 -11.06 -7.10 -4.57
CA ALA A 152 -10.65 -5.70 -4.54
C ALA A 152 -10.43 -5.13 -5.95
N LEU A 153 -9.77 -5.87 -6.83
CA LEU A 153 -9.57 -5.49 -8.24
C LEU A 153 -10.91 -5.25 -8.94
N GLY A 154 -11.89 -6.13 -8.74
CA GLY A 154 -13.24 -5.95 -9.29
C GLY A 154 -13.94 -4.68 -8.78
N ARG A 155 -13.80 -4.34 -7.50
CA ARG A 155 -14.36 -3.10 -6.93
C ARG A 155 -13.64 -1.85 -7.44
N VAL A 156 -12.32 -1.91 -7.57
CA VAL A 156 -11.52 -0.81 -8.10
C VAL A 156 -11.82 -0.57 -9.58
N ALA A 157 -11.96 -1.63 -10.38
CA ALA A 157 -12.34 -1.50 -11.78
C ALA A 157 -13.73 -0.83 -11.97
N ALA A 158 -14.65 -1.00 -11.01
CA ALA A 158 -15.99 -0.43 -11.08
C ALA A 158 -16.09 1.01 -10.54
N GLY A 159 -15.29 1.38 -9.53
CA GLY A 159 -15.45 2.64 -8.80
C GLY A 159 -14.15 3.38 -8.49
N GLY A 160 -13.03 2.97 -9.10
CA GLY A 160 -11.69 3.41 -8.72
C GLY A 160 -11.37 3.07 -7.26
N VAL A 161 -10.43 3.80 -6.67
CA VAL A 161 -10.06 3.63 -5.25
C VAL A 161 -11.25 3.82 -4.28
N ASN A 162 -12.30 4.53 -4.71
CA ASN A 162 -13.50 4.78 -3.91
C ASN A 162 -14.46 3.58 -3.88
N GLY A 163 -14.20 2.52 -4.65
CA GLY A 163 -14.86 1.22 -4.48
C GLY A 163 -14.42 0.47 -3.20
N LEU A 164 -13.43 1.01 -2.48
CA LEU A 164 -12.91 0.49 -1.22
C LEU A 164 -13.17 1.46 -0.07
N ASP A 165 -13.24 0.93 1.14
CA ASP A 165 -13.48 1.72 2.35
C ASP A 165 -12.16 2.30 2.87
N THR A 166 -12.09 3.62 3.07
CA THR A 166 -11.00 4.21 3.88
C THR A 166 -11.24 3.91 5.34
N LEU A 167 -10.44 3.01 5.93
CA LEU A 167 -10.58 2.64 7.33
C LEU A 167 -9.99 3.69 8.27
N LEU A 168 -8.88 4.30 7.84
CA LEU A 168 -8.21 5.41 8.50
C LEU A 168 -7.22 6.08 7.53
N VAL A 169 -6.76 7.27 7.91
CA VAL A 169 -5.58 7.93 7.33
C VAL A 169 -4.49 7.91 8.39
N ALA A 170 -3.32 7.39 8.04
CA ALA A 170 -2.17 7.28 8.95
C ALA A 170 -0.96 8.04 8.39
N ILE A 171 -0.26 8.72 9.29
CA ILE A 171 1.04 9.32 9.00
C ILE A 171 2.07 8.19 8.91
N CYS A 172 2.74 8.06 7.77
CA CYS A 172 3.75 7.06 7.49
C CYS A 172 5.10 7.73 7.22
N PRO A 173 6.20 7.32 7.87
CA PRO A 173 7.54 7.74 7.46
C PRO A 173 7.80 7.40 5.98
N VAL A 174 8.36 8.36 5.23
CA VAL A 174 8.58 8.18 3.78
C VAL A 174 9.47 6.98 3.47
N LEU A 175 10.48 6.72 4.30
CA LEU A 175 11.36 5.56 4.11
C LEU A 175 10.61 4.22 4.24
N GLU A 176 9.66 4.12 5.17
CA GLU A 176 8.81 2.93 5.32
C GLU A 176 7.91 2.76 4.08
N TRP A 177 7.32 3.85 3.59
CA TRP A 177 6.52 3.83 2.37
C TRP A 177 7.33 3.42 1.12
N GLN A 178 8.55 3.94 0.98
CA GLN A 178 9.45 3.58 -0.13
C GLN A 178 9.75 2.07 -0.16
N THR A 179 9.85 1.40 0.99
CA THR A 179 10.04 -0.07 0.99
C THR A 179 8.91 -0.84 0.32
N VAL A 180 7.70 -0.27 0.27
CA VAL A 180 6.52 -0.84 -0.40
C VAL A 180 6.45 -0.40 -1.86
N VAL A 181 6.72 0.88 -2.15
CA VAL A 181 6.67 1.41 -3.53
C VAL A 181 7.69 0.74 -4.43
N TYR A 182 8.89 0.48 -3.91
CA TYR A 182 9.97 -0.17 -4.65
C TYR A 182 10.00 -1.69 -4.46
N ASP A 183 8.93 -2.29 -3.94
CA ASP A 183 8.83 -3.74 -3.86
C ASP A 183 8.20 -4.32 -5.13
N PHE A 184 9.03 -4.91 -5.98
CA PHE A 184 8.61 -5.49 -7.26
C PHE A 184 7.98 -6.87 -7.13
N ALA A 185 7.77 -7.37 -5.91
CA ALA A 185 7.14 -8.66 -5.64
C ALA A 185 5.64 -8.72 -6.01
N GLY A 186 5.09 -7.66 -6.63
CA GLY A 186 3.72 -7.59 -7.14
C GLY A 186 2.75 -6.89 -6.18
N GLY A 187 1.46 -7.08 -6.42
CA GLY A 187 0.40 -6.52 -5.58
C GLY A 187 0.11 -5.04 -5.83
N VAL A 188 0.34 -4.50 -7.02
CA VAL A 188 -0.08 -3.13 -7.38
C VAL A 188 -1.25 -3.20 -8.37
N ILE A 189 -2.32 -2.46 -8.09
CA ILE A 189 -3.45 -2.26 -9.02
C ILE A 189 -3.34 -0.86 -9.60
N ALA A 190 -3.40 -0.76 -10.93
CA ALA A 190 -3.56 0.52 -11.62
C ALA A 190 -5.03 0.98 -11.51
N ILE A 191 -5.24 2.18 -10.98
CA ILE A 191 -6.55 2.83 -10.77
C ILE A 191 -6.88 3.75 -11.94
#